data_AF-A0A0R2L8S4-F1
#
_entry.id   AF-A0A0R2L8S4-F1
#
_cell.length_a   1.000
_cell.length_b   1.000
_cell.length_c   1.000
_cell.angle_alpha   90.00
_cell.angle_beta   90.00
_cell.angle_gamma   90.00
#
_symmetry.space_group_name_H-M   'P 1'
#
loop_
_entity.id
_entity.type
_entity.pdbx_description
1 polymer ?
#
loop_
_entity_poly.entity_id
_entity_poly.type
_entity_poly.pdbx_seq_one_letter_code
_entity_poly.pdbx_strand_id
1 'polypeptide(L)'
;MINQSYVLARRKPFNERFGMFLWPYDHSGYNAVFFKKQLDAALDLGVGLISIGSRPDNANDDVGAIDGAFDMAQNAGMAVRTTLGAGAALNGDAVDYPNHIHDMDDWNKRYVQHLAGRNLIWDASNEANNPGFWYGKSSYYDHSLIKDWLSVDKVLYNYVRQYDPGSIFLNGDLFRGPYDLQKGQWADEWDVMIQDGLMNFGDAVSVHPYLEDGFTGYQHSPESLLQEMATPDNATLPLVITEFSYNRSTMDANQQADWLARAWFIFDYMQVPFVLHYGLWDEYQDDNGSYAIFDHDWNAYPAATSLKYWLHELKGYYFNQRISVGNDAADFVLDYIEDTEHKLIGWTSGADHQVTVNGHTYTITNSPQLLSTYTAPIKLVTVDSIWHLKDVLNTNFSQIAQFTTTCLTKLKKVYPDLDVSANVDQITATTLGREFRLQVIQGSQQSVELLERVATVIRKIGHQLQLVNVPIPRTLMLRKEDYNSMIAALTQNINLIEQFE
;
A
#
# COMPACT_ATOMS: atom_id res chain seq x y z
N MET A 1 -14.83 5.75 -7.88
CA MET A 1 -14.06 6.65 -7.00
C MET A 1 -13.41 5.81 -5.92
N ILE A 2 -12.11 5.97 -5.71
CA ILE A 2 -11.34 5.19 -4.74
C ILE A 2 -11.70 5.72 -3.34
N ASN A 3 -12.14 4.83 -2.45
CA ASN A 3 -12.53 5.17 -1.09
C ASN A 3 -11.28 5.56 -0.27
N GLN A 4 -11.30 6.66 0.48
CA GLN A 4 -10.18 7.10 1.30
C GLN A 4 -9.70 6.02 2.29
N SER A 5 -10.65 5.34 2.93
CA SER A 5 -10.32 4.26 3.87
C SER A 5 -9.63 3.10 3.18
N TYR A 6 -9.82 2.95 1.87
CA TYR A 6 -9.15 1.95 1.06
C TYR A 6 -7.71 2.35 0.75
N VAL A 7 -7.44 3.60 0.35
CA VAL A 7 -6.06 4.06 0.09
C VAL A 7 -5.15 3.90 1.32
N LEU A 8 -5.67 4.10 2.52
CA LEU A 8 -4.90 3.93 3.76
C LEU A 8 -5.06 2.55 4.42
N ALA A 9 -5.76 1.61 3.77
CA ALA A 9 -5.93 0.27 4.32
C ALA A 9 -4.60 -0.49 4.38
N ARG A 10 -4.32 -1.11 5.53
CA ARG A 10 -3.11 -1.93 5.75
C ARG A 10 -3.11 -3.26 5.01
N ARG A 11 -4.28 -3.74 4.56
CA ARG A 11 -4.44 -5.01 3.85
C ARG A 11 -5.07 -4.72 2.49
N LYS A 12 -4.23 -4.75 1.46
CA LYS A 12 -4.60 -4.53 0.07
C LYS A 12 -3.79 -5.43 -0.85
N PRO A 13 -4.31 -5.72 -2.05
CA PRO A 13 -3.53 -6.40 -3.09
C PRO A 13 -2.19 -5.70 -3.31
N PHE A 14 -1.15 -6.50 -3.54
CA PHE A 14 0.23 -6.04 -3.72
C PHE A 14 0.30 -4.93 -4.78
N ASN A 15 -0.35 -5.13 -5.93
CA ASN A 15 -0.35 -4.19 -7.04
C ASN A 15 -1.08 -2.86 -6.78
N GLU A 16 -1.84 -2.76 -5.68
CA GLU A 16 -2.59 -1.56 -5.29
C GLU A 16 -1.91 -0.75 -4.19
N ARG A 17 -0.72 -1.18 -3.75
CA ARG A 17 0.11 -0.47 -2.78
C ARG A 17 1.18 0.38 -3.43
N PHE A 18 1.66 -0.02 -4.60
CA PHE A 18 2.76 0.65 -5.25
C PHE A 18 2.26 1.60 -6.31
N GLY A 19 2.94 2.74 -6.41
CA GLY A 19 2.69 3.75 -7.41
C GLY A 19 3.96 4.38 -7.94
N MET A 20 3.79 5.32 -8.86
CA MET A 20 4.90 5.95 -9.59
C MET A 20 4.83 7.47 -9.46
N PHE A 21 5.98 8.10 -9.28
CA PHE A 21 6.11 9.54 -9.43
C PHE A 21 6.17 9.92 -10.92
N LEU A 22 5.39 10.93 -11.31
CA LEU A 22 5.28 11.41 -12.68
C LEU A 22 5.46 12.92 -12.72
N TRP A 23 6.20 13.39 -13.70
CA TRP A 23 6.38 14.80 -13.97
C TRP A 23 5.35 15.27 -14.99
N PRO A 24 4.47 16.23 -14.68
CA PRO A 24 3.61 16.81 -15.70
C PRO A 24 4.39 17.73 -16.67
N TYR A 25 5.66 17.97 -16.39
CA TYR A 25 6.56 18.84 -17.15
C TYR A 25 7.73 18.05 -17.74
N ASP A 26 8.25 18.52 -18.87
CA ASP A 26 9.63 18.22 -19.29
C ASP A 26 10.53 19.45 -19.05
N HIS A 27 11.77 19.44 -19.57
CA HIS A 27 12.69 20.59 -19.45
C HIS A 27 12.20 21.90 -20.10
N SER A 28 11.07 21.87 -20.84
CA SER A 28 10.46 23.02 -21.50
C SER A 28 9.15 23.51 -20.85
N GLY A 29 8.69 22.85 -19.78
CA GLY A 29 7.45 23.16 -19.07
C GLY A 29 6.40 22.06 -19.21
N TYR A 30 5.11 22.39 -18.97
CA TYR A 30 4.03 21.41 -19.04
C TYR A 30 3.96 20.75 -20.42
N ASN A 31 3.96 19.42 -20.45
CA ASN A 31 3.92 18.65 -21.68
C ASN A 31 2.97 17.46 -21.53
N ALA A 32 1.74 17.63 -22.02
CA ALA A 32 0.70 16.62 -21.99
C ALA A 32 1.09 15.31 -22.71
N VAL A 33 1.88 15.39 -23.79
CA VAL A 33 2.33 14.20 -24.54
C VAL A 33 3.36 13.43 -23.73
N PHE A 34 4.29 14.13 -23.10
CA PHE A 34 5.28 13.54 -22.21
C PHE A 34 4.63 12.91 -20.97
N PHE A 35 3.71 13.62 -20.31
CA PHE A 35 2.96 13.07 -19.19
C PHE A 35 2.17 11.82 -19.59
N LYS A 36 1.50 11.84 -20.75
CA LYS A 36 0.77 10.68 -21.25
C LYS A 36 1.66 9.46 -21.45
N LYS A 37 2.89 9.62 -21.93
CA LYS A 37 3.86 8.52 -22.04
C LYS A 37 4.23 7.93 -20.69
N GLN A 38 4.53 8.78 -19.71
CA GLN A 38 4.80 8.34 -18.34
C GLN A 38 3.59 7.60 -17.74
N LEU A 39 2.37 8.12 -17.93
CA LEU A 39 1.14 7.48 -17.48
C LEU A 39 0.94 6.11 -18.15
N ASP A 40 1.18 5.99 -19.45
CA ASP A 40 1.09 4.72 -20.17
C ASP A 40 2.10 3.69 -19.65
N ALA A 41 3.34 4.12 -19.36
CA ALA A 41 4.36 3.26 -18.76
C ALA A 41 3.93 2.80 -17.36
N ALA A 42 3.41 3.69 -16.51
CA ALA A 42 2.89 3.33 -15.20
C ALA A 42 1.71 2.34 -15.28
N LEU A 43 0.76 2.57 -16.21
CA LEU A 43 -0.34 1.63 -16.47
C LEU A 43 0.15 0.25 -16.93
N ASP A 44 1.19 0.21 -17.78
CA ASP A 44 1.78 -1.03 -18.28
C ASP A 44 2.51 -1.82 -17.16
N LEU A 45 3.09 -1.13 -16.17
CA LEU A 45 3.60 -1.76 -14.95
C LEU A 45 2.47 -2.38 -14.10
N GLY A 46 1.25 -1.85 -14.20
CA GLY A 46 0.08 -2.32 -13.46
C GLY A 46 -0.14 -1.63 -12.11
N VAL A 47 0.45 -0.45 -11.90
CA VAL A 47 0.20 0.36 -10.68
C VAL A 47 -1.17 1.05 -10.74
N GLY A 48 -1.78 1.25 -9.57
CA GLY A 48 -3.06 1.95 -9.43
C GLY A 48 -2.97 3.35 -8.79
N LEU A 49 -1.76 3.79 -8.43
CA LEU A 49 -1.49 5.03 -7.73
C LEU A 49 -0.36 5.77 -8.44
N ILE A 50 -0.47 7.09 -8.53
CA ILE A 50 0.59 7.95 -9.05
C ILE A 50 0.74 9.21 -8.20
N SER A 51 1.93 9.82 -8.23
CA SER A 51 2.18 11.17 -7.75
C SER A 51 2.36 12.10 -8.95
N ILE A 52 1.69 13.25 -8.94
CA ILE A 52 1.91 14.34 -9.90
C ILE A 52 2.59 15.49 -9.15
N GLY A 53 3.84 15.75 -9.51
CA GLY A 53 4.60 16.87 -8.97
C GLY A 53 3.98 18.21 -9.34
N SER A 54 3.58 18.99 -8.34
CA SER A 54 3.23 20.40 -8.47
C SER A 54 4.45 21.24 -8.15
N ARG A 55 4.68 22.33 -8.90
CA ARG A 55 5.68 23.33 -8.52
C ARG A 55 5.01 24.71 -8.52
N PRO A 56 5.07 25.46 -7.40
CA PRO A 56 4.60 26.84 -7.36
C PRO A 56 5.52 27.83 -8.11
N ASP A 57 6.57 27.36 -8.78
CA ASP A 57 7.75 28.16 -9.15
C ASP A 57 7.68 28.87 -10.51
N ASN A 58 6.64 28.64 -11.31
CA ASN A 58 6.48 29.36 -12.56
C ASN A 58 5.71 30.65 -12.34
N ALA A 59 6.28 31.76 -12.81
CA ALA A 59 5.80 33.14 -12.70
C ALA A 59 4.39 33.44 -13.25
N ASN A 60 3.61 32.42 -13.58
CA ASN A 60 2.19 32.50 -13.84
C ASN A 60 1.46 31.70 -12.76
N ASP A 61 0.71 32.41 -11.92
CA ASP A 61 -0.24 31.98 -10.88
C ASP A 61 -1.34 30.97 -11.32
N ASP A 62 -1.13 30.25 -12.42
CA ASP A 62 -2.10 29.37 -13.07
C ASP A 62 -2.12 27.99 -12.41
N VAL A 63 -2.93 27.86 -11.36
CA VAL A 63 -3.26 26.59 -10.70
C VAL A 63 -3.87 25.54 -11.64
N GLY A 64 -4.34 25.94 -12.84
CA GLY A 64 -4.91 25.05 -13.85
C GLY A 64 -3.89 24.53 -14.88
N ALA A 65 -2.63 24.96 -14.83
CA ALA A 65 -1.62 24.62 -15.84
C ALA A 65 -1.41 23.10 -16.01
N ILE A 66 -1.72 22.31 -14.99
CA ILE A 66 -1.57 20.84 -14.98
C ILE A 66 -2.88 20.06 -14.86
N ASP A 67 -4.04 20.71 -15.03
CA ASP A 67 -5.36 20.05 -14.97
C ASP A 67 -5.45 18.85 -15.92
N GLY A 68 -4.86 18.98 -17.11
CA GLY A 68 -4.83 17.90 -18.10
C GLY A 68 -4.14 16.64 -17.59
N ALA A 69 -3.10 16.76 -16.74
CA ALA A 69 -2.44 15.61 -16.13
C ALA A 69 -3.34 14.90 -15.12
N PHE A 70 -4.01 15.66 -14.25
CA PHE A 70 -5.01 15.13 -13.32
C PHE A 70 -6.15 14.43 -14.05
N ASP A 71 -6.73 15.08 -15.07
CA ASP A 71 -7.82 14.51 -15.86
C ASP A 71 -7.41 13.21 -16.54
N MET A 72 -6.22 13.16 -17.17
CA MET A 72 -5.72 11.94 -17.81
C MET A 72 -5.58 10.79 -16.82
N ALA A 73 -4.97 11.05 -15.66
CA ALA A 73 -4.75 10.07 -14.62
C ALA A 73 -6.07 9.53 -14.03
N GLN A 74 -6.99 10.42 -13.68
CA GLN A 74 -8.27 10.05 -13.09
C GLN A 74 -9.17 9.31 -14.08
N ASN A 75 -9.16 9.71 -15.36
CA ASN A 75 -9.86 8.99 -16.42
C ASN A 75 -9.26 7.58 -16.67
N ALA A 76 -7.97 7.39 -16.39
CA ALA A 76 -7.32 6.08 -16.40
C ALA A 76 -7.63 5.26 -15.13
N GLY A 77 -8.37 5.81 -14.16
CA GLY A 77 -8.77 5.12 -12.93
C GLY A 77 -7.71 5.15 -11.82
N MET A 78 -6.67 5.98 -11.95
CA MET A 78 -5.60 6.08 -10.95
C MET A 78 -6.05 6.86 -9.70
N ALA A 79 -5.56 6.44 -8.53
CA ALA A 79 -5.43 7.33 -7.38
C ALA A 79 -4.32 8.34 -7.66
N VAL A 80 -4.53 9.60 -7.29
CA VAL A 80 -3.58 10.68 -7.58
C VAL A 80 -3.18 11.39 -6.30
N ARG A 81 -1.87 11.40 -6.04
CA ARG A 81 -1.21 12.22 -5.01
C ARG A 81 -0.61 13.47 -5.62
N THR A 82 -0.64 14.59 -4.91
CA THR A 82 0.08 15.82 -5.27
C THR A 82 0.55 16.55 -4.01
N THR A 83 1.65 17.27 -4.12
CA THR A 83 2.27 18.01 -3.01
C THR A 83 1.65 19.39 -2.86
N LEU A 84 1.54 19.87 -1.62
CA LEU A 84 1.28 21.26 -1.28
C LEU A 84 2.57 21.87 -0.71
N GLY A 85 2.81 23.16 -0.90
CA GLY A 85 3.94 23.84 -0.25
C GLY A 85 5.19 24.01 -1.12
N ALA A 86 6.29 24.38 -0.45
CA ALA A 86 7.50 24.91 -1.07
C ALA A 86 8.26 23.83 -1.85
N GLY A 87 8.46 24.05 -3.15
CA GLY A 87 9.58 23.41 -3.85
C GLY A 87 10.91 23.96 -3.35
N ALA A 88 11.99 23.22 -3.58
CA ALA A 88 13.36 23.66 -3.26
C ALA A 88 13.56 25.13 -3.66
N ALA A 89 14.15 25.94 -2.77
CA ALA A 89 14.49 27.31 -3.10
C ALA A 89 15.37 27.28 -4.35
N LEU A 90 14.88 27.85 -5.45
CA LEU A 90 15.67 28.01 -6.65
C LEU A 90 16.89 28.87 -6.28
N ASN A 91 18.03 28.20 -6.09
CA ASN A 91 19.38 28.76 -6.06
C ASN A 91 19.61 29.96 -5.14
N GLY A 92 19.99 29.72 -3.88
CA GLY A 92 21.01 30.50 -3.16
C GLY A 92 20.80 32.01 -2.92
N ASP A 93 19.71 32.60 -3.38
CA ASP A 93 19.37 33.99 -3.12
C ASP A 93 18.75 34.12 -1.73
N ALA A 94 18.97 35.28 -1.09
CA ALA A 94 18.35 35.59 0.19
C ALA A 94 16.82 35.67 0.00
N VAL A 95 16.14 34.55 0.23
CA VAL A 95 14.69 34.42 0.13
C VAL A 95 14.06 35.40 1.13
N ASP A 96 13.21 36.31 0.63
CA ASP A 96 12.32 37.11 1.47
C ASP A 96 11.24 36.20 2.05
N TYR A 97 11.62 35.46 3.09
CA TYR A 97 10.83 34.36 3.64
C TYR A 97 9.40 34.76 4.00
N PRO A 98 9.12 35.91 4.66
CA PRO A 98 7.75 36.32 4.92
C PRO A 98 6.88 36.45 3.66
N ASN A 99 7.42 37.03 2.58
CA ASN A 99 6.68 37.19 1.33
C ASN A 99 6.50 35.84 0.62
N HIS A 100 7.52 34.98 0.61
CA HIS A 100 7.39 33.64 0.04
C HIS A 100 6.36 32.76 0.77
N ILE A 101 6.32 32.81 2.10
CA ILE A 101 5.30 32.09 2.86
C ILE A 101 3.90 32.64 2.58
N HIS A 102 3.75 33.96 2.45
CA HIS A 102 2.48 34.58 2.09
C HIS A 102 2.00 34.16 0.69
N ASP A 103 2.88 34.21 -0.31
CA ASP A 103 2.53 33.86 -1.69
C ASP A 103 2.24 32.36 -1.82
N MET A 104 3.00 31.52 -1.11
CA MET A 104 2.74 30.09 -0.99
C MET A 104 1.39 29.80 -0.31
N ASP A 105 1.04 30.52 0.74
CA ASP A 105 -0.24 30.36 1.45
C ASP A 105 -1.44 30.64 0.51
N ASP A 106 -1.40 31.78 -0.20
CA ASP A 106 -2.45 32.14 -1.16
C ASP A 106 -2.52 31.14 -2.33
N TRP A 107 -1.37 30.76 -2.90
CA TRP A 107 -1.33 29.79 -3.98
C TRP A 107 -1.87 28.43 -3.56
N ASN A 108 -1.44 27.88 -2.43
CA ASN A 108 -1.92 26.57 -1.95
C ASN A 108 -3.42 26.59 -1.66
N LYS A 109 -3.92 27.68 -1.06
CA LYS A 109 -5.36 27.83 -0.83
C LYS A 109 -6.14 27.81 -2.15
N ARG A 110 -5.70 28.57 -3.16
CA ARG A 110 -6.32 28.58 -4.50
C ARG A 110 -6.20 27.21 -5.17
N TYR A 111 -5.07 26.53 -5.03
CA TYR A 111 -4.82 25.21 -5.62
C TYR A 111 -5.74 24.14 -5.04
N VAL A 112 -5.88 24.10 -3.70
CA VAL A 112 -6.84 23.20 -3.03
C VAL A 112 -8.28 23.52 -3.43
N GLN A 113 -8.66 24.80 -3.51
CA GLN A 113 -10.00 25.20 -3.96
C GLN A 113 -10.29 24.78 -5.40
N HIS A 114 -9.30 24.91 -6.29
CA HIS A 114 -9.41 24.60 -7.71
C HIS A 114 -9.59 23.10 -7.96
N LEU A 115 -8.84 22.26 -7.24
CA LEU A 115 -8.88 20.81 -7.40
C LEU A 115 -9.83 20.09 -6.43
N ALA A 116 -10.58 20.83 -5.60
CA ALA A 116 -11.51 20.27 -4.63
C ALA A 116 -12.54 19.32 -5.28
N GLY A 117 -12.93 18.25 -4.57
CA GLY A 117 -13.89 17.27 -5.05
C GLY A 117 -13.32 16.24 -6.04
N ARG A 118 -12.03 16.33 -6.38
CA ARG A 118 -11.33 15.34 -7.20
C ARG A 118 -10.89 14.10 -6.40
N ASN A 119 -11.09 14.05 -5.07
CA ASN A 119 -10.64 12.96 -4.19
C ASN A 119 -9.14 12.69 -4.29
N LEU A 120 -8.34 13.75 -4.24
CA LEU A 120 -6.88 13.64 -4.31
C LEU A 120 -6.30 13.13 -2.98
N ILE A 121 -5.03 12.79 -3.02
CA ILE A 121 -4.18 12.62 -1.85
C ILE A 121 -3.28 13.86 -1.80
N TRP A 122 -3.52 14.72 -0.83
CA TRP A 122 -2.75 15.94 -0.63
C TRP A 122 -1.58 15.65 0.28
N ASP A 123 -0.38 16.01 -0.14
CA ASP A 123 0.81 15.95 0.70
C ASP A 123 1.20 17.31 1.26
N ALA A 124 1.89 17.29 2.39
CA ALA A 124 2.49 18.44 3.03
C ALA A 124 3.72 18.93 2.25
N SER A 125 4.45 19.89 2.84
CA SER A 125 5.62 20.51 2.20
C SER A 125 6.76 19.51 2.01
N ASN A 126 7.18 19.30 0.76
CA ASN A 126 8.22 18.33 0.41
C ASN A 126 9.53 18.57 1.17
N GLU A 127 9.91 17.61 2.01
CA GLU A 127 11.18 17.54 2.72
C GLU A 127 11.52 18.81 3.51
N ALA A 128 10.56 19.44 4.19
CA ALA A 128 10.82 20.67 4.95
C ALA A 128 11.90 20.50 6.06
N ASN A 129 12.16 19.28 6.51
CA ASN A 129 13.27 18.96 7.43
C ASN A 129 14.64 18.87 6.74
N ASN A 130 14.72 18.94 5.41
CA ASN A 130 15.96 19.03 4.63
C ASN A 130 16.37 20.51 4.43
N PRO A 131 17.62 20.90 4.76
CA PRO A 131 18.14 22.26 4.56
C PRO A 131 17.91 22.86 3.18
N GLY A 132 17.87 22.04 2.12
CA GLY A 132 17.65 22.50 0.74
C GLY A 132 16.22 22.88 0.40
N PHE A 133 15.23 22.39 1.17
CA PHE A 133 13.82 22.45 0.78
C PHE A 133 12.99 23.45 1.59
N TRP A 134 13.45 23.85 2.79
CA TRP A 134 12.78 24.90 3.56
C TRP A 134 13.44 26.26 3.40
N TYR A 135 13.39 26.82 2.18
CA TYR A 135 13.88 28.17 1.87
C TYR A 135 15.33 28.46 2.27
N GLY A 136 16.19 27.42 2.28
CA GLY A 136 17.56 27.51 2.77
C GLY A 136 17.68 27.81 4.27
N LYS A 137 16.57 27.78 5.01
CA LYS A 137 16.52 28.02 6.46
C LYS A 137 16.70 26.75 7.26
N SER A 138 16.23 25.60 6.78
CA SER A 138 16.29 24.36 7.55
C SER A 138 17.73 24.01 7.95
N SER A 139 17.87 23.57 9.19
CA SER A 139 19.11 23.13 9.82
C SER A 139 18.78 21.90 10.64
N TYR A 140 19.60 20.87 10.54
CA TYR A 140 19.41 19.59 11.25
C TYR A 140 19.35 19.71 12.79
N TYR A 141 19.63 20.90 13.33
CA TYR A 141 19.71 21.14 14.78
C TYR A 141 18.85 22.32 15.25
N ASP A 142 18.04 22.93 14.38
CA ASP A 142 17.18 24.04 14.76
C ASP A 142 15.72 23.60 14.89
N HIS A 143 15.37 23.12 16.08
CA HIS A 143 14.01 22.71 16.42
C HIS A 143 12.97 23.81 16.26
N SER A 144 13.36 25.09 16.27
CA SER A 144 12.40 26.18 16.02
C SER A 144 11.85 26.16 14.59
N LEU A 145 12.61 25.62 13.65
CA LEU A 145 12.19 25.45 12.26
C LEU A 145 11.25 24.27 12.08
N ILE A 146 11.43 23.19 12.86
CA ILE A 146 10.48 22.07 12.94
C ILE A 146 9.08 22.57 13.24
N LYS A 147 8.98 23.40 14.28
CA LYS A 147 7.71 24.03 14.64
C LYS A 147 7.15 24.95 13.56
N ASP A 148 8.02 25.66 12.86
CA ASP A 148 7.63 26.61 11.82
C ASP A 148 6.98 25.89 10.63
N TRP A 149 7.66 24.90 10.02
CA TRP A 149 7.08 24.16 8.89
C TRP A 149 5.89 23.28 9.30
N LEU A 150 5.89 22.67 10.50
CA LEU A 150 4.69 21.97 11.00
C LEU A 150 3.49 22.89 11.15
N SER A 151 3.70 24.17 11.49
CA SER A 151 2.63 25.15 11.57
C SER A 151 2.05 25.48 10.19
N VAL A 152 2.89 25.51 9.15
CA VAL A 152 2.46 25.66 7.76
C VAL A 152 1.67 24.43 7.32
N ASP A 153 2.18 23.22 7.55
CA ASP A 153 1.47 21.99 7.19
C ASP A 153 0.10 21.91 7.88
N LYS A 154 -0.01 22.41 9.11
CA LYS A 154 -1.29 22.51 9.81
C LYS A 154 -2.27 23.48 9.12
N VAL A 155 -1.78 24.57 8.54
CA VAL A 155 -2.59 25.50 7.74
C VAL A 155 -3.04 24.81 6.44
N LEU A 156 -2.15 24.12 5.74
CA LEU A 156 -2.47 23.35 4.53
C LEU A 156 -3.54 22.28 4.81
N TYR A 157 -3.39 21.54 5.92
CA TYR A 157 -4.41 20.61 6.41
C TYR A 157 -5.77 21.28 6.60
N ASN A 158 -5.80 22.48 7.20
CA ASN A 158 -7.05 23.21 7.42
C ASN A 158 -7.70 23.63 6.09
N TYR A 159 -6.92 24.00 5.07
CA TYR A 159 -7.47 24.27 3.73
C TYR A 159 -8.09 23.02 3.11
N VAL A 160 -7.41 21.88 3.16
CA VAL A 160 -7.94 20.61 2.65
C VAL A 160 -9.22 20.23 3.40
N ARG A 161 -9.25 20.33 4.73
CA ARG A 161 -10.47 20.06 5.50
C ARG A 161 -11.60 21.05 5.22
N GLN A 162 -11.29 22.30 4.86
CA GLN A 162 -12.31 23.31 4.57
C GLN A 162 -12.91 23.14 3.17
N TYR A 163 -12.07 22.94 2.15
CA TYR A 163 -12.49 22.98 0.74
C TYR A 163 -12.66 21.59 0.12
N ASP A 164 -11.97 20.59 0.63
CA ASP A 164 -12.00 19.22 0.12
C ASP A 164 -12.06 18.17 1.26
N PRO A 165 -13.06 18.23 2.16
CA PRO A 165 -13.09 17.40 3.39
C PRO A 165 -13.11 15.89 3.16
N GLY A 166 -13.36 15.43 1.93
CA GLY A 166 -13.38 14.03 1.52
C GLY A 166 -12.08 13.53 0.88
N SER A 167 -10.99 14.30 0.90
CA SER A 167 -9.67 13.88 0.43
C SER A 167 -8.70 13.56 1.57
N ILE A 168 -7.64 12.83 1.22
CA ILE A 168 -6.61 12.42 2.18
C ILE A 168 -5.61 13.56 2.31
N PHE A 169 -5.18 13.85 3.54
CA PHE A 169 -4.05 14.74 3.81
C PHE A 169 -2.93 13.95 4.49
N LEU A 170 -1.76 13.97 3.88
CA LEU A 170 -0.53 13.39 4.41
C LEU A 170 0.25 14.53 5.06
N ASN A 171 0.58 14.38 6.33
CA ASN A 171 1.44 15.33 7.04
C ASN A 171 2.91 14.90 6.89
N GLY A 172 3.85 15.83 6.99
CA GLY A 172 5.27 15.52 6.83
C GLY A 172 5.75 15.69 5.40
N ASP A 173 5.95 14.59 4.68
CA ASP A 173 6.78 14.48 3.46
C ASP A 173 8.28 14.55 3.81
N LEU A 174 8.66 13.81 4.86
CA LEU A 174 9.96 13.97 5.53
C LEU A 174 11.10 13.36 4.73
N PHE A 175 12.21 14.10 4.66
CA PHE A 175 13.50 13.55 4.27
C PHE A 175 13.94 12.54 5.33
N ARG A 176 13.99 11.24 4.97
CA ARG A 176 14.37 10.07 5.81
C ARG A 176 13.25 9.44 6.65
N GLY A 177 13.53 8.22 7.10
CA GLY A 177 12.63 7.45 7.97
C GLY A 177 12.77 7.81 9.46
N PRO A 178 11.80 7.42 10.30
CA PRO A 178 11.78 7.78 11.72
C PRO A 178 13.06 7.46 12.50
N TYR A 179 13.64 6.28 12.28
CA TYR A 179 14.80 5.83 13.05
C TYR A 179 16.06 6.63 12.71
N ASP A 180 16.26 7.00 11.44
CA ASP A 180 17.37 7.85 11.03
C ASP A 180 17.25 9.26 11.64
N LEU A 181 16.02 9.78 11.68
CA LEU A 181 15.66 11.05 12.36
C LEU A 181 15.75 10.99 13.89
N GLN A 182 16.24 9.88 14.46
CA GLN A 182 16.58 9.76 15.87
C GLN A 182 18.09 9.53 16.10
N LYS A 183 18.90 9.59 15.03
CA LYS A 183 20.32 9.18 15.08
C LYS A 183 21.25 10.15 14.36
N GLY A 184 22.53 9.98 14.66
CA GLY A 184 23.62 10.70 14.01
C GLY A 184 23.45 12.22 14.16
N GLN A 185 23.42 12.90 13.02
CA GLN A 185 23.29 14.36 12.95
C GLN A 185 21.85 14.86 13.07
N TRP A 186 20.86 13.97 13.02
CA TRP A 186 19.42 14.29 13.15
C TRP A 186 18.89 13.92 14.53
N ALA A 187 19.79 13.70 15.50
CA ALA A 187 19.45 13.12 16.79
C ALA A 187 18.35 13.92 17.49
N ASP A 188 17.19 13.27 17.67
CA ASP A 188 15.95 13.74 18.28
C ASP A 188 14.94 14.49 17.40
N GLU A 189 15.21 14.72 16.11
CA GLU A 189 14.27 15.42 15.21
C GLU A 189 12.89 14.77 15.20
N TRP A 190 12.82 13.44 15.10
CA TRP A 190 11.54 12.71 15.15
C TRP A 190 10.79 12.99 16.46
N ASP A 191 11.48 12.91 17.61
CA ASP A 191 10.86 13.11 18.92
C ASP A 191 10.32 14.54 19.08
N VAL A 192 11.05 15.52 18.55
CA VAL A 192 10.64 16.93 18.51
C VAL A 192 9.42 17.13 17.62
N MET A 193 9.41 16.54 16.42
CA MET A 193 8.25 16.60 15.53
C MET A 193 7.01 15.99 16.19
N ILE A 194 7.14 14.85 16.89
CA ILE A 194 6.05 14.24 17.66
C ILE A 194 5.58 15.18 18.77
N GLN A 195 6.51 15.77 19.54
CA GLN A 195 6.20 16.70 20.62
C GLN A 195 5.45 17.94 20.12
N ASP A 196 5.82 18.46 18.95
CA ASP A 196 5.19 19.61 18.32
C ASP A 196 3.94 19.25 17.50
N GLY A 197 3.58 17.97 17.46
CA GLY A 197 2.26 17.52 17.05
C GLY A 197 2.16 16.98 15.63
N LEU A 198 3.25 16.49 15.04
CA LEU A 198 3.24 15.77 13.74
C LEU A 198 2.13 14.70 13.67
N MET A 199 1.89 13.97 14.76
CA MET A 199 0.87 12.92 14.84
C MET A 199 -0.55 13.41 15.18
N ASN A 200 -0.73 14.70 15.43
CA ASN A 200 -2.01 15.27 15.89
C ASN A 200 -2.94 15.70 14.74
N PHE A 201 -2.50 15.62 13.48
CA PHE A 201 -3.27 16.03 12.32
C PHE A 201 -2.84 15.33 11.04
N GLY A 202 -3.69 15.39 10.02
CA GLY A 202 -3.58 14.57 8.83
C GLY A 202 -4.24 13.20 9.01
N ASP A 203 -4.21 12.41 7.94
CA ASP A 203 -4.74 11.04 7.89
C ASP A 203 -3.59 10.01 7.91
N ALA A 204 -2.36 10.42 7.56
CA ALA A 204 -1.12 9.64 7.62
C ALA A 204 0.09 10.58 7.71
N VAL A 205 1.27 10.03 8.00
CA VAL A 205 2.56 10.74 7.91
C VAL A 205 3.37 10.17 6.75
N SER A 206 3.83 11.03 5.85
CA SER A 206 4.67 10.68 4.69
C SER A 206 6.15 10.83 5.01
N VAL A 207 6.97 9.86 4.56
CA VAL A 207 8.43 9.84 4.76
C VAL A 207 9.14 9.29 3.51
N HIS A 208 10.41 9.68 3.33
CA HIS A 208 11.29 9.27 2.22
C HIS A 208 12.49 8.45 2.75
N PRO A 209 12.34 7.14 3.02
CA PRO A 209 13.31 6.35 3.76
C PRO A 209 14.44 5.85 2.83
N TYR A 210 15.08 6.77 2.11
CA TYR A 210 16.24 6.44 1.28
C TYR A 210 17.35 5.81 2.12
N LEU A 211 17.84 4.67 1.65
CA LEU A 211 18.89 3.89 2.33
C LEU A 211 20.31 4.30 1.89
N GLU A 212 20.46 5.46 1.28
CA GLU A 212 21.76 6.03 0.93
C GLU A 212 22.36 6.71 2.17
N ASP A 213 23.56 6.28 2.55
CA ASP A 213 24.37 6.95 3.56
C ASP A 213 24.70 8.36 3.05
N GLY A 214 24.20 9.37 3.77
CA GLY A 214 24.31 10.78 3.34
C GLY A 214 25.74 11.34 3.31
N PHE A 215 26.75 10.59 3.76
CA PHE A 215 28.16 11.02 3.79
C PHE A 215 29.02 10.28 2.77
N THR A 216 28.74 9.00 2.55
CA THR A 216 29.53 8.11 1.71
C THR A 216 28.85 7.77 0.40
N GLY A 217 27.54 8.02 0.29
CA GLY A 217 26.71 7.62 -0.85
C GLY A 217 26.50 6.11 -0.95
N TYR A 218 26.98 5.31 0.01
CA TYR A 218 26.78 3.87 -0.03
C TYR A 218 25.37 3.51 0.38
N GLN A 219 24.76 2.60 -0.39
CA GLN A 219 23.43 2.12 -0.10
C GLN A 219 23.45 0.93 0.85
N HIS A 220 22.52 0.94 1.79
CA HIS A 220 22.24 -0.19 2.67
C HIS A 220 21.30 -1.18 2.00
N SER A 221 21.39 -2.45 2.43
CA SER A 221 20.51 -3.49 1.90
C SER A 221 19.05 -3.20 2.26
N PRO A 222 18.08 -3.67 1.44
CA PRO A 222 16.65 -3.45 1.69
C PRO A 222 16.17 -3.84 3.09
N GLU A 223 16.75 -4.85 3.71
CA GLU A 223 16.36 -5.36 5.04
C GLU A 223 16.59 -4.33 6.16
N SER A 224 17.46 -3.34 5.94
CA SER A 224 17.62 -2.23 6.87
C SER A 224 16.33 -1.41 7.03
N LEU A 225 15.42 -1.42 6.05
CA LEU A 225 14.10 -0.79 6.15
C LEU A 225 13.29 -1.25 7.37
N LEU A 226 13.48 -2.49 7.83
CA LEU A 226 12.80 -3.00 9.04
C LEU A 226 13.16 -2.19 10.29
N GLN A 227 14.38 -1.65 10.31
CA GLN A 227 14.86 -0.77 11.35
C GLN A 227 14.54 0.70 11.03
N GLU A 228 14.79 1.14 9.79
CA GLU A 228 14.60 2.53 9.39
C GLU A 228 13.14 3.02 9.52
N MET A 229 12.19 2.11 9.30
CA MET A 229 10.76 2.39 9.39
C MET A 229 10.14 2.06 10.76
N ALA A 230 10.96 1.66 11.74
CA ALA A 230 10.48 1.37 13.08
C ALA A 230 9.94 2.67 13.71
N THR A 231 8.63 2.69 14.00
CA THR A 231 8.00 3.81 14.71
C THR A 231 7.98 3.54 16.20
N PRO A 232 8.07 4.59 17.04
CA PRO A 232 7.79 4.46 18.47
C PRO A 232 6.35 3.99 18.72
N ASP A 233 6.14 3.25 19.82
CA ASP A 233 4.86 2.62 20.20
C ASP A 233 3.67 3.61 20.33
N ASN A 234 3.93 4.92 20.41
CA ASN A 234 2.93 5.97 20.56
C ASN A 234 2.48 6.61 19.23
N ALA A 235 2.97 6.15 18.06
CA ALA A 235 2.53 6.66 16.77
C ALA A 235 1.03 6.36 16.53
N THR A 236 0.23 7.39 16.32
CA THR A 236 -1.24 7.27 16.14
C THR A 236 -1.67 7.31 14.67
N LEU A 237 -0.84 7.84 13.78
CA LEU A 237 -1.08 7.88 12.34
C LEU A 237 -0.22 6.82 11.64
N PRO A 238 -0.72 6.18 10.56
CA PRO A 238 0.09 5.29 9.75
C PRO A 238 1.18 6.07 9.01
N LEU A 239 2.33 5.43 8.79
CA LEU A 239 3.33 5.93 7.86
C LEU A 239 3.03 5.49 6.44
N VAL A 240 3.24 6.38 5.47
CA VAL A 240 3.21 6.09 4.04
C VAL A 240 4.52 6.52 3.40
N ILE A 241 4.86 5.94 2.25
CA ILE A 241 6.08 6.29 1.52
C ILE A 241 5.71 7.03 0.24
N THR A 242 6.04 8.31 0.20
CA THR A 242 5.72 9.19 -0.94
C THR A 242 6.88 9.34 -1.90
N GLU A 243 8.06 8.86 -1.49
CA GLU A 243 9.25 8.77 -2.32
C GLU A 243 10.18 7.66 -1.82
N PHE A 244 10.59 6.75 -2.70
CA PHE A 244 11.66 5.79 -2.45
C PHE A 244 12.19 5.24 -3.78
N SER A 245 13.51 5.03 -3.86
CA SER A 245 14.16 4.33 -4.95
C SER A 245 15.60 3.98 -4.57
N TYR A 246 16.30 3.27 -5.46
CA TYR A 246 17.74 3.01 -5.36
C TYR A 246 18.49 3.69 -6.49
N ASN A 247 19.54 4.43 -6.11
CA ASN A 247 20.45 5.13 -7.01
C ASN A 247 21.45 4.18 -7.67
N ARG A 248 21.26 3.92 -8.96
CA ARG A 248 22.07 3.16 -9.89
C ARG A 248 23.42 3.81 -10.24
N SER A 249 23.71 5.02 -9.76
CA SER A 249 25.09 5.55 -9.79
C SER A 249 26.02 4.83 -8.82
N THR A 250 25.46 4.13 -7.82
CA THR A 250 26.20 3.43 -6.75
C THR A 250 26.13 1.91 -6.86
N MET A 251 25.36 1.39 -7.82
CA MET A 251 25.15 -0.04 -8.05
C MET A 251 24.80 -0.34 -9.51
N ASP A 252 24.95 -1.59 -9.94
CA ASP A 252 24.51 -1.98 -11.28
C ASP A 252 22.98 -2.15 -11.38
N ALA A 253 22.49 -2.25 -12.62
CA ALA A 253 21.05 -2.28 -12.91
C ALA A 253 20.34 -3.56 -12.42
N ASN A 254 21.06 -4.69 -12.31
CA ASN A 254 20.47 -5.92 -11.76
C ASN A 254 20.38 -5.85 -10.24
N GLN A 255 21.40 -5.29 -9.60
CA GLN A 255 21.38 -5.04 -8.16
C GLN A 255 20.24 -4.08 -7.79
N GLN A 256 20.04 -3.00 -8.55
CA GLN A 256 18.90 -2.09 -8.37
C GLN A 256 17.57 -2.84 -8.48
N ALA A 257 17.42 -3.72 -9.47
CA ALA A 257 16.20 -4.51 -9.66
C ALA A 257 15.90 -5.44 -8.48
N ASP A 258 16.92 -6.16 -8.00
CA ASP A 258 16.79 -7.07 -6.86
C ASP A 258 16.48 -6.32 -5.56
N TRP A 259 17.18 -5.21 -5.32
CA TRP A 259 17.02 -4.43 -4.12
C TRP A 259 15.67 -3.71 -4.09
N LEU A 260 15.25 -3.13 -5.21
CA LEU A 260 13.94 -2.48 -5.30
C LEU A 260 12.79 -3.47 -5.09
N ALA A 261 12.86 -4.66 -5.69
CA ALA A 261 11.86 -5.71 -5.47
C ALA A 261 11.81 -6.15 -3.99
N ARG A 262 12.97 -6.36 -3.36
CA ARG A 262 13.05 -6.68 -1.92
C ARG A 262 12.49 -5.57 -1.04
N ALA A 263 12.78 -4.30 -1.34
CA ALA A 263 12.24 -3.17 -0.61
C ALA A 263 10.72 -3.13 -0.69
N TRP A 264 10.12 -3.35 -1.86
CA TRP A 264 8.67 -3.43 -2.03
C TRP A 264 8.06 -4.57 -1.21
N PHE A 265 8.66 -5.75 -1.22
CA PHE A 265 8.22 -6.86 -0.36
C PHE A 265 8.33 -6.55 1.12
N ILE A 266 9.37 -5.81 1.54
CA ILE A 266 9.55 -5.39 2.94
C ILE A 266 8.51 -4.33 3.33
N PHE A 267 8.20 -3.36 2.46
CA PHE A 267 7.13 -2.40 2.72
C PHE A 267 5.76 -3.07 2.86
N ASP A 268 5.44 -4.06 2.02
CA ASP A 268 4.19 -4.81 2.18
C ASP A 268 4.18 -5.70 3.43
N TYR A 269 5.31 -6.34 3.75
CA TYR A 269 5.49 -7.06 5.02
C TYR A 269 5.27 -6.16 6.24
N MET A 270 5.76 -4.91 6.20
CA MET A 270 5.51 -3.89 7.22
C MET A 270 4.10 -3.29 7.14
N GLN A 271 3.29 -3.72 6.16
CA GLN A 271 1.94 -3.26 5.91
C GLN A 271 1.82 -1.75 5.69
N VAL A 272 2.84 -1.15 5.07
CA VAL A 272 2.79 0.25 4.64
C VAL A 272 1.59 0.43 3.69
N PRO A 273 0.71 1.43 3.91
CA PRO A 273 -0.51 1.56 3.13
C PRO A 273 -0.29 1.81 1.63
N PHE A 274 0.73 2.59 1.27
CA PHE A 274 1.22 2.71 -0.09
C PHE A 274 2.68 3.18 -0.14
N VAL A 275 3.33 2.94 -1.29
CA VAL A 275 4.70 3.35 -1.62
C VAL A 275 4.72 3.95 -3.01
N LEU A 276 5.35 5.10 -3.17
CA LEU A 276 5.58 5.75 -4.46
C LEU A 276 7.06 5.62 -4.85
N HIS A 277 7.31 5.03 -6.02
CA HIS A 277 8.64 4.93 -6.59
C HIS A 277 9.05 6.25 -7.26
N TYR A 278 10.25 6.74 -6.93
CA TYR A 278 10.86 7.91 -7.58
C TYR A 278 11.79 7.50 -8.71
N GLY A 279 11.73 8.25 -9.81
CA GLY A 279 12.50 7.96 -11.02
C GLY A 279 11.79 6.91 -11.87
N LEU A 280 10.72 7.30 -12.57
CA LEU A 280 10.17 6.46 -13.62
C LEU A 280 11.07 6.48 -14.87
N TRP A 281 11.48 7.67 -15.29
CA TRP A 281 12.21 7.95 -16.54
C TRP A 281 13.50 8.72 -16.23
N ASP A 282 14.55 8.53 -17.04
CA ASP A 282 15.83 9.23 -16.91
C ASP A 282 15.65 10.75 -17.05
N GLU A 283 15.67 11.50 -15.94
CA GLU A 283 15.41 12.95 -15.95
C GLU A 283 16.54 13.77 -16.56
N TYR A 284 17.79 13.28 -16.53
CA TYR A 284 18.97 14.03 -16.98
C TYR A 284 19.77 13.21 -17.98
N GLN A 285 20.18 13.84 -19.09
CA GLN A 285 20.97 13.18 -20.14
C GLN A 285 22.37 12.76 -19.67
N ASP A 286 22.95 13.50 -18.71
CA ASP A 286 24.32 13.31 -18.25
C ASP A 286 24.44 12.49 -16.95
N ASP A 287 23.32 12.19 -16.27
CA ASP A 287 23.34 11.58 -14.92
C ASP A 287 23.31 10.04 -14.92
N ASN A 288 23.45 9.39 -16.08
CA ASN A 288 23.36 7.93 -16.19
C ASN A 288 22.14 7.33 -15.43
N GLY A 289 21.02 8.06 -15.35
CA GLY A 289 19.77 7.49 -14.85
C GLY A 289 19.87 6.90 -13.45
N SER A 290 20.21 7.74 -12.46
CA SER A 290 20.42 7.34 -11.07
C SER A 290 19.24 6.55 -10.51
N TYR A 291 18.03 7.12 -10.46
CA TYR A 291 16.87 6.45 -9.84
C TYR A 291 15.89 5.80 -10.82
N ALA A 292 16.10 6.02 -12.11
CA ALA A 292 15.15 5.67 -13.14
C ALA A 292 15.02 4.16 -13.37
N ILE A 293 13.84 3.73 -13.83
CA ILE A 293 13.58 2.35 -14.26
C ILE A 293 13.30 2.25 -15.77
N PHE A 294 13.22 3.38 -16.48
CA PHE A 294 13.24 3.49 -17.94
C PHE A 294 14.28 4.51 -18.40
N ASP A 295 14.94 4.23 -19.52
CA ASP A 295 15.87 5.18 -20.14
C ASP A 295 15.16 6.30 -20.92
N HIS A 296 15.94 7.24 -21.46
CA HIS A 296 15.47 8.37 -22.29
C HIS A 296 14.59 7.94 -23.47
N ASP A 297 14.87 6.76 -24.04
CA ASP A 297 14.18 6.17 -25.19
C ASP A 297 13.03 5.24 -24.78
N TRP A 298 12.69 5.19 -23.49
CA TRP A 298 11.65 4.33 -22.91
C TRP A 298 11.96 2.83 -22.95
N ASN A 299 13.23 2.46 -23.07
CA ASN A 299 13.63 1.07 -22.85
C ASN A 299 13.63 0.78 -21.34
N ALA A 300 13.02 -0.35 -20.97
CA ALA A 300 12.97 -0.77 -19.58
C ALA A 300 14.35 -1.21 -19.07
N TYR A 301 14.78 -0.69 -17.93
CA TYR A 301 15.85 -1.28 -17.15
C TYR A 301 15.36 -2.58 -16.47
N PRO A 302 16.28 -3.44 -15.97
CA PRO A 302 15.91 -4.66 -15.23
C PRO A 302 14.92 -4.41 -14.09
N ALA A 303 15.01 -3.26 -13.40
CA ALA A 303 14.09 -2.87 -12.34
C ALA A 303 12.64 -2.75 -12.83
N ALA A 304 12.36 -2.07 -13.95
CA ALA A 304 11.01 -1.99 -14.51
C ALA A 304 10.47 -3.37 -14.89
N THR A 305 11.33 -4.24 -15.46
CA THR A 305 10.95 -5.62 -15.81
C THR A 305 10.60 -6.45 -14.56
N SER A 306 11.42 -6.36 -13.52
CA SER A 306 11.21 -7.05 -12.24
C SER A 306 9.91 -6.58 -11.55
N LEU A 307 9.70 -5.26 -11.46
CA LEU A 307 8.50 -4.69 -10.87
C LEU A 307 7.24 -5.08 -11.64
N LYS A 308 7.26 -5.00 -12.97
CA LYS A 308 6.14 -5.44 -13.82
C LYS A 308 5.79 -6.90 -13.58
N TYR A 309 6.81 -7.77 -13.48
CA TYR A 309 6.61 -9.17 -13.17
C TYR A 309 5.90 -9.34 -11.82
N TRP A 310 6.40 -8.74 -10.74
CA TRP A 310 5.81 -8.90 -9.41
C TRP A 310 4.42 -8.28 -9.27
N LEU A 311 4.19 -7.10 -9.85
CA LEU A 311 2.87 -6.46 -9.89
C LEU A 311 1.83 -7.32 -10.62
N HIS A 312 2.22 -7.99 -11.69
CA HIS A 312 1.35 -8.90 -12.42
C HIS A 312 1.17 -10.24 -11.68
N GLU A 313 2.27 -10.84 -11.22
CA GLU A 313 2.28 -12.14 -10.55
C GLU A 313 1.47 -12.13 -9.25
N LEU A 314 1.51 -11.02 -8.51
CA LEU A 314 0.80 -10.86 -7.23
C LEU A 314 -0.45 -9.98 -7.35
N LYS A 315 -0.97 -9.77 -8.56
CA LYS A 315 -2.22 -9.05 -8.76
C LYS A 315 -3.35 -9.75 -7.99
N GLY A 316 -4.03 -9.03 -7.11
CA GLY A 316 -5.10 -9.57 -6.26
C GLY A 316 -4.63 -10.24 -4.96
N TYR A 317 -3.37 -10.65 -4.86
CA TYR A 317 -2.80 -11.23 -3.65
C TYR A 317 -2.40 -10.15 -2.67
N TYR A 318 -2.65 -10.37 -1.38
CA TYR A 318 -2.14 -9.51 -0.31
C TYR A 318 -1.23 -10.32 0.62
N PHE A 319 -0.30 -9.63 1.27
CA PHE A 319 0.55 -10.24 2.29
C PHE A 319 -0.29 -10.88 3.41
N ASN A 320 -0.05 -12.16 3.67
CA ASN A 320 -0.69 -12.92 4.75
C ASN A 320 0.22 -12.98 5.98
N GLN A 321 1.41 -13.55 5.82
CA GLN A 321 2.35 -13.78 6.92
C GLN A 321 3.77 -14.02 6.40
N ARG A 322 4.75 -13.89 7.29
CA ARG A 322 6.11 -14.36 7.08
C ARG A 322 6.26 -15.76 7.67
N ILE A 323 6.83 -16.68 6.91
CA ILE A 323 7.14 -18.03 7.35
C ILE A 323 8.57 -18.04 7.92
N SER A 324 8.71 -18.44 9.18
CA SER A 324 10.03 -18.62 9.80
C SER A 324 10.73 -19.85 9.22
N VAL A 325 11.99 -19.67 8.84
CA VAL A 325 12.84 -20.74 8.27
C VAL A 325 14.14 -20.95 9.06
N GLY A 326 14.21 -20.36 10.25
CA GLY A 326 15.29 -20.56 11.23
C GLY A 326 16.31 -19.42 11.31
N ASN A 327 16.46 -18.63 10.24
CA ASN A 327 17.35 -17.47 10.18
C ASN A 327 16.59 -16.23 9.67
N ASP A 328 15.59 -15.82 10.45
CA ASP A 328 14.66 -14.74 10.10
C ASP A 328 15.32 -13.34 10.09
N ALA A 329 16.62 -13.23 10.41
CA ALA A 329 17.38 -12.00 10.21
C ALA A 329 17.80 -11.80 8.75
N ALA A 330 18.08 -12.89 8.02
CA ALA A 330 18.54 -12.82 6.63
C ALA A 330 17.59 -13.47 5.63
N ASP A 331 16.77 -14.43 6.06
CA ASP A 331 15.98 -15.27 5.16
C ASP A 331 14.51 -14.90 5.23
N PHE A 332 13.97 -14.47 4.11
CA PHE A 332 12.60 -14.00 3.99
C PHE A 332 11.83 -14.99 3.17
N VAL A 333 10.78 -15.56 3.77
CA VAL A 333 9.75 -16.31 3.05
C VAL A 333 8.41 -15.67 3.39
N LEU A 334 7.80 -15.03 2.40
CA LEU A 334 6.53 -14.34 2.54
C LEU A 334 5.42 -15.14 1.86
N ASP A 335 4.34 -15.34 2.60
CA ASP A 335 3.11 -15.98 2.11
C ASP A 335 2.14 -14.90 1.68
N TYR A 336 1.79 -14.93 0.40
CA TYR A 336 0.79 -14.07 -0.22
C TYR A 336 -0.44 -14.90 -0.51
N ILE A 337 -1.63 -14.33 -0.27
CA ILE A 337 -2.87 -15.04 -0.48
C ILE A 337 -3.83 -14.19 -1.31
N GLU A 338 -4.39 -14.81 -2.34
CA GLU A 338 -5.62 -14.39 -2.99
C GLU A 338 -6.59 -15.51 -2.69
N ASP A 339 -7.63 -15.20 -1.91
CA ASP A 339 -8.66 -16.16 -1.59
C ASP A 339 -8.16 -17.43 -0.84
N THR A 340 -8.01 -18.55 -1.53
CA THR A 340 -7.48 -19.83 -1.02
C THR A 340 -6.16 -20.21 -1.69
N GLU A 341 -5.76 -19.45 -2.71
CA GLU A 341 -4.51 -19.67 -3.40
C GLU A 341 -3.41 -18.85 -2.72
N HIS A 342 -2.32 -19.53 -2.42
CA HIS A 342 -1.16 -18.98 -1.78
C HIS A 342 0.03 -18.98 -2.74
N LYS A 343 0.84 -17.93 -2.63
CA LYS A 343 2.13 -17.80 -3.31
C LYS A 343 3.22 -17.55 -2.27
N LEU A 344 4.25 -18.40 -2.28
CA LEU A 344 5.42 -18.22 -1.45
C LEU A 344 6.50 -17.48 -2.21
N ILE A 345 6.89 -16.32 -1.72
CA ILE A 345 8.02 -15.56 -2.25
C ILE A 345 9.19 -15.70 -1.28
N GLY A 346 10.38 -15.99 -1.80
CA GLY A 346 11.57 -16.17 -0.97
C GLY A 346 12.82 -15.47 -1.48
N TRP A 347 13.64 -14.98 -0.56
CA TRP A 347 15.00 -14.51 -0.80
C TRP A 347 15.83 -14.57 0.49
N THR A 348 17.14 -14.39 0.36
CA THR A 348 18.06 -14.18 1.48
C THR A 348 18.85 -12.89 1.28
N SER A 349 19.33 -12.28 2.36
CA SER A 349 20.38 -11.24 2.32
C SER A 349 21.79 -11.81 2.47
N GLY A 350 21.90 -13.13 2.70
CA GLY A 350 23.15 -13.86 2.84
C GLY A 350 23.62 -14.56 1.57
N ALA A 351 24.34 -15.67 1.75
CA ALA A 351 24.74 -16.54 0.65
C ALA A 351 23.58 -17.48 0.26
N ASP A 352 23.51 -17.85 -1.02
CA ASP A 352 22.53 -18.82 -1.53
C ASP A 352 22.56 -20.12 -0.72
N HIS A 353 21.39 -20.57 -0.28
CA HIS A 353 21.23 -21.82 0.46
C HIS A 353 19.81 -22.35 0.36
N GLN A 354 19.58 -23.51 0.98
CA GLN A 354 18.29 -24.17 0.96
C GLN A 354 17.48 -23.90 2.23
N VAL A 355 16.18 -23.66 2.04
CA VAL A 355 15.19 -23.57 3.13
C VAL A 355 14.10 -24.61 2.91
N THR A 356 13.48 -25.08 4.00
CA THR A 356 12.37 -26.04 3.93
C THR A 356 11.07 -25.37 4.38
N VAL A 357 10.07 -25.37 3.50
CA VAL A 357 8.73 -24.82 3.77
C VAL A 357 7.69 -25.85 3.37
N ASN A 358 6.74 -26.13 4.25
CA ASN A 358 5.69 -27.13 4.04
C ASN A 358 6.21 -28.51 3.58
N GLY A 359 7.39 -28.93 4.08
CA GLY A 359 8.02 -30.20 3.72
C GLY A 359 8.74 -30.22 2.36
N HIS A 360 8.76 -29.10 1.64
CA HIS A 360 9.47 -28.93 0.39
C HIS A 360 10.73 -28.08 0.59
N THR A 361 11.81 -28.43 -0.11
CA THR A 361 13.08 -27.70 -0.05
C THR A 361 13.21 -26.79 -1.27
N TYR A 362 13.53 -25.53 -1.02
CA TYR A 362 13.73 -24.49 -2.03
C TYR A 362 15.12 -23.89 -1.88
N THR A 363 15.76 -23.53 -2.98
CA THR A 363 16.96 -22.67 -2.94
C THR A 363 16.49 -21.22 -2.94
N ILE A 364 16.96 -20.42 -1.99
CA ILE A 364 16.75 -18.97 -1.98
C ILE A 364 18.08 -18.27 -2.29
N THR A 365 18.00 -17.14 -2.99
CA THR A 365 19.14 -16.32 -3.41
C THR A 365 18.93 -14.86 -3.02
N ASN A 366 19.85 -13.97 -3.38
CA ASN A 366 19.72 -12.53 -3.17
C ASN A 366 18.61 -11.86 -3.99
N SER A 367 18.05 -12.54 -4.98
CA SER A 367 16.94 -12.07 -5.80
C SER A 367 15.64 -12.71 -5.30
N PRO A 368 14.52 -11.98 -5.17
CA PRO A 368 13.22 -12.57 -4.88
C PRO A 368 12.81 -13.63 -5.90
N GLN A 369 12.20 -14.72 -5.43
CA GLN A 369 11.76 -15.84 -6.26
C GLN A 369 10.38 -16.33 -5.82
N LEU A 370 9.53 -16.68 -6.79
CA LEU A 370 8.32 -17.44 -6.53
C LEU A 370 8.72 -18.89 -6.26
N LEU A 371 8.69 -19.29 -4.99
CA LEU A 371 9.08 -20.63 -4.56
C LEU A 371 8.01 -21.65 -4.91
N SER A 372 6.74 -21.31 -4.67
CA SER A 372 5.60 -22.16 -4.98
C SER A 372 4.28 -21.42 -5.05
N THR A 373 3.32 -22.03 -5.74
CA THR A 373 1.91 -21.69 -5.68
C THR A 373 1.17 -22.93 -5.18
N TYR A 374 0.32 -22.76 -4.19
CA TYR A 374 -0.44 -23.87 -3.60
C TYR A 374 -1.81 -23.39 -3.15
N THR A 375 -2.80 -24.27 -3.17
CA THR A 375 -4.10 -23.99 -2.56
C THR A 375 -4.07 -24.53 -1.13
N ALA A 376 -4.32 -23.66 -0.16
CA ALA A 376 -4.52 -24.12 1.21
C ALA A 376 -5.96 -24.59 1.39
N PRO A 377 -6.21 -25.65 2.19
CA PRO A 377 -7.55 -25.98 2.63
C PRO A 377 -8.18 -24.77 3.34
N ILE A 378 -9.47 -24.56 3.15
CA ILE A 378 -10.14 -23.42 3.78
C ILE A 378 -10.19 -23.64 5.28
N LYS A 379 -9.54 -22.73 5.99
CA LYS A 379 -9.55 -22.71 7.45
C LYS A 379 -10.29 -21.48 7.93
N LEU A 380 -11.55 -21.68 8.31
CA LEU A 380 -12.33 -20.62 8.95
C LEU A 380 -11.68 -20.24 10.28
N VAL A 381 -11.58 -18.94 10.51
CA VAL A 381 -10.92 -18.35 11.68
C VAL A 381 -11.88 -18.38 12.85
N THR A 382 -11.43 -18.87 14.01
CA THR A 382 -12.22 -18.82 15.25
C THR A 382 -12.28 -17.42 15.82
N VAL A 383 -13.35 -17.11 16.55
CA VAL A 383 -13.45 -15.84 17.26
C VAL A 383 -12.56 -15.92 18.47
N ASP A 384 -11.57 -15.03 18.57
CA ASP A 384 -10.67 -14.95 19.74
C ASP A 384 -11.14 -13.90 20.75
N SER A 385 -11.75 -12.82 20.25
CA SER A 385 -12.27 -11.70 21.02
C SER A 385 -13.55 -11.15 20.39
N ILE A 386 -14.49 -10.67 21.22
CA ILE A 386 -15.73 -10.06 20.73
C ILE A 386 -15.48 -8.76 19.94
N TRP A 387 -14.34 -8.11 20.16
CA TRP A 387 -13.96 -6.87 19.50
C TRP A 387 -13.57 -7.07 18.02
N HIS A 388 -13.09 -8.27 17.66
CA HIS A 388 -12.76 -8.63 16.27
C HIS A 388 -13.85 -9.48 15.61
N LEU A 389 -14.99 -9.67 16.28
CA LEU A 389 -16.04 -10.57 15.82
C LEU A 389 -16.56 -10.21 14.42
N LYS A 390 -16.73 -8.91 14.14
CA LYS A 390 -17.16 -8.41 12.84
C LYS A 390 -16.23 -8.88 11.72
N ASP A 391 -14.95 -8.59 11.88
CA ASP A 391 -13.94 -8.80 10.84
C ASP A 391 -13.69 -10.29 10.63
N VAL A 392 -13.67 -11.08 11.71
CA VAL A 392 -13.56 -12.54 11.66
C VAL A 392 -14.75 -13.15 10.92
N LEU A 393 -15.98 -12.75 11.24
CA LEU A 393 -17.17 -13.30 10.60
C LEU A 393 -17.25 -12.90 9.12
N ASN A 394 -16.98 -11.65 8.80
CA ASN A 394 -16.91 -11.18 7.40
C ASN A 394 -15.83 -11.94 6.62
N THR A 395 -14.66 -12.18 7.22
CA THR A 395 -13.61 -13.02 6.62
C THR A 395 -14.12 -14.43 6.33
N ASN A 396 -14.74 -15.08 7.30
CA ASN A 396 -15.26 -16.44 7.16
C ASN A 396 -16.39 -16.52 6.12
N PHE A 397 -17.32 -15.56 6.09
CA PHE A 397 -18.40 -15.50 5.12
C PHE A 397 -17.88 -15.34 3.69
N SER A 398 -16.90 -14.45 3.49
CA SER A 398 -16.23 -14.29 2.20
C SER A 398 -15.56 -15.59 1.75
N GLN A 399 -14.82 -16.26 2.65
CA GLN A 399 -14.18 -17.54 2.36
C GLN A 399 -15.20 -18.62 1.93
N ILE A 400 -16.36 -18.72 2.59
CA ILE A 400 -17.39 -19.71 2.24
C ILE A 400 -18.05 -19.39 0.88
N ALA A 401 -18.37 -18.12 0.61
CA ALA A 401 -18.96 -17.71 -0.65
C ALA A 401 -18.03 -18.05 -1.82
N GLN A 402 -16.75 -17.79 -1.61
CA GLN A 402 -15.73 -17.89 -2.63
C GLN A 402 -15.31 -19.36 -2.85
N PHE A 403 -15.21 -20.17 -1.78
CA PHE A 403 -15.17 -21.65 -1.87
C PHE A 403 -16.28 -22.20 -2.76
N THR A 404 -17.51 -21.81 -2.47
CA THR A 404 -18.69 -22.32 -3.16
C THR A 404 -18.65 -21.92 -4.63
N THR A 405 -18.29 -20.68 -4.94
CA THR A 405 -18.11 -20.21 -6.33
C THR A 405 -17.09 -21.07 -7.07
N THR A 406 -15.94 -21.37 -6.45
CA THR A 406 -14.88 -22.19 -7.03
C THR A 406 -15.38 -23.61 -7.33
N CYS A 407 -15.99 -24.28 -6.36
CA CYS A 407 -16.54 -25.63 -6.55
C CYS A 407 -17.62 -25.65 -7.65
N LEU A 408 -18.58 -24.70 -7.60
CA LEU A 408 -19.65 -24.62 -8.60
C LEU A 408 -19.10 -24.29 -9.99
N THR A 409 -18.06 -23.48 -10.11
CA THR A 409 -17.42 -23.15 -11.41
C THR A 409 -16.75 -24.38 -12.01
N LYS A 410 -16.06 -25.19 -11.21
CA LYS A 410 -15.50 -26.48 -11.65
C LYS A 410 -16.63 -27.41 -12.11
N LEU A 411 -17.71 -27.52 -11.33
CA LEU A 411 -18.87 -28.36 -11.64
C LEU A 411 -19.66 -27.87 -12.86
N LYS A 412 -19.68 -26.57 -13.15
CA LYS A 412 -20.34 -26.01 -14.32
C LYS A 412 -19.78 -26.53 -15.65
N LYS A 413 -18.50 -26.95 -15.67
CA LYS A 413 -17.91 -27.63 -16.83
C LYS A 413 -18.63 -28.94 -17.18
N VAL A 414 -19.23 -29.59 -16.18
CA VAL A 414 -20.01 -30.83 -16.31
C VAL A 414 -21.51 -30.54 -16.37
N TYR A 415 -21.98 -29.49 -15.68
CA TYR A 415 -23.37 -29.05 -15.63
C TYR A 415 -23.50 -27.59 -16.06
N PRO A 416 -23.63 -27.31 -17.37
CA PRO A 416 -23.59 -25.94 -17.90
C PRO A 416 -24.65 -24.99 -17.33
N ASP A 417 -25.80 -25.54 -16.91
CA ASP A 417 -26.93 -24.79 -16.36
C ASP A 417 -26.77 -24.44 -14.87
N LEU A 418 -25.63 -24.81 -14.26
CA LEU A 418 -25.37 -24.52 -12.85
C LEU A 418 -25.15 -23.02 -12.66
N ASP A 419 -25.95 -22.43 -11.76
CA ASP A 419 -25.69 -21.10 -11.25
C ASP A 419 -24.47 -21.13 -10.33
N VAL A 420 -23.45 -20.34 -10.70
CA VAL A 420 -22.17 -20.22 -9.99
C VAL A 420 -22.13 -19.02 -9.05
N SER A 421 -23.18 -18.19 -9.05
CA SER A 421 -23.22 -17.05 -8.15
C SER A 421 -23.37 -17.53 -6.71
N ALA A 422 -22.41 -17.16 -5.88
CA ALA A 422 -22.45 -17.36 -4.45
C ALA A 422 -22.02 -16.06 -3.77
N ASN A 423 -22.90 -15.53 -2.93
CA ASN A 423 -22.62 -14.33 -2.17
C ASN A 423 -23.20 -14.49 -0.77
N VAL A 424 -22.53 -13.88 0.20
CA VAL A 424 -22.97 -13.80 1.59
C VAL A 424 -22.90 -12.34 1.99
N ASP A 425 -24.00 -11.81 2.52
CA ASP A 425 -24.08 -10.41 2.89
C ASP A 425 -23.10 -10.09 4.03
N GLN A 426 -22.35 -9.02 3.84
CA GLN A 426 -21.36 -8.55 4.81
C GLN A 426 -22.05 -7.87 5.99
N ILE A 427 -21.47 -8.02 7.19
CA ILE A 427 -21.88 -7.29 8.38
C ILE A 427 -21.38 -5.84 8.24
N THR A 428 -22.31 -4.90 8.12
CA THR A 428 -22.02 -3.46 7.99
C THR A 428 -22.18 -2.71 9.31
N ALA A 429 -22.95 -3.26 10.25
CA ALA A 429 -23.19 -2.63 11.55
C ALA A 429 -21.88 -2.28 12.29
N THR A 430 -21.86 -1.12 12.94
CA THR A 430 -20.69 -0.59 13.66
C THR A 430 -20.74 -0.87 15.17
N THR A 431 -21.87 -1.38 15.68
CA THR A 431 -22.06 -1.72 17.09
C THR A 431 -22.65 -3.12 17.24
N LEU A 432 -22.34 -3.82 18.33
CA LEU A 432 -22.80 -5.20 18.61
C LEU A 432 -24.28 -5.31 19.04
N GLY A 433 -25.10 -4.35 18.59
CA GLY A 433 -26.54 -4.24 18.84
C GLY A 433 -27.38 -5.15 17.93
N ARG A 434 -28.71 -4.94 17.94
CA ARG A 434 -29.67 -5.81 17.22
C ARG A 434 -29.34 -6.00 15.73
N GLU A 435 -28.95 -4.93 15.04
CA GLU A 435 -28.66 -4.94 13.60
C GLU A 435 -27.49 -5.88 13.27
N PHE A 436 -26.38 -5.76 14.00
CA PHE A 436 -25.23 -6.66 13.88
C PHE A 436 -25.66 -8.13 14.02
N ARG A 437 -26.49 -8.46 15.01
CA ARG A 437 -26.94 -9.84 15.26
C ARG A 437 -27.78 -10.38 14.10
N LEU A 438 -28.66 -9.55 13.53
CA LEU A 438 -29.47 -9.94 12.37
C LEU A 438 -28.59 -10.21 11.15
N GLN A 439 -27.60 -9.34 10.89
CA GLN A 439 -26.65 -9.53 9.79
C GLN A 439 -25.82 -10.81 9.97
N VAL A 440 -25.39 -11.12 11.19
CA VAL A 440 -24.67 -12.37 11.49
C VAL A 440 -25.55 -13.60 11.22
N ILE A 441 -26.81 -13.59 11.66
CA ILE A 441 -27.76 -14.70 11.42
C ILE A 441 -27.96 -14.89 9.91
N GLN A 442 -28.20 -13.80 9.19
CA GLN A 442 -28.42 -13.80 7.74
C GLN A 442 -27.20 -14.36 7.00
N GLY A 443 -25.99 -13.83 7.27
CA GLY A 443 -24.77 -14.31 6.63
C GLY A 443 -24.48 -15.79 6.93
N SER A 444 -24.80 -16.24 8.15
CA SER A 444 -24.65 -17.65 8.52
C SER A 444 -25.64 -18.56 7.80
N GLN A 445 -26.89 -18.12 7.60
CA GLN A 445 -27.90 -18.86 6.85
C GLN A 445 -27.50 -18.99 5.38
N GLN A 446 -27.10 -17.89 4.76
CA GLN A 446 -26.61 -17.87 3.38
C GLN A 446 -25.40 -18.80 3.22
N SER A 447 -24.46 -18.79 4.16
CA SER A 447 -23.30 -19.69 4.16
C SER A 447 -23.72 -21.18 4.15
N VAL A 448 -24.71 -21.57 4.96
CA VAL A 448 -25.24 -22.94 4.98
C VAL A 448 -25.94 -23.31 3.66
N GLU A 449 -26.74 -22.39 3.11
CA GLU A 449 -27.43 -22.60 1.84
C GLU A 449 -26.45 -22.81 0.68
N LEU A 450 -25.35 -22.06 0.65
CA LEU A 450 -24.29 -22.21 -0.34
C LEU A 450 -23.61 -23.58 -0.27
N LEU A 451 -23.24 -24.05 0.92
CA LEU A 451 -22.65 -25.39 1.09
C LEU A 451 -23.65 -26.50 0.69
N GLU A 452 -24.94 -26.35 1.00
CA GLU A 452 -25.97 -27.31 0.58
C GLU A 452 -26.20 -27.33 -0.94
N ARG A 453 -25.99 -26.21 -1.64
CA ARG A 453 -26.00 -26.19 -3.11
C ARG A 453 -24.91 -27.09 -3.68
N VAL A 454 -23.67 -26.95 -3.20
CA VAL A 454 -22.54 -27.81 -3.62
C VAL A 454 -22.84 -29.27 -3.29
N ALA A 455 -23.28 -29.56 -2.06
CA ALA A 455 -23.59 -30.91 -1.64
C ALA A 455 -24.71 -31.55 -2.48
N THR A 456 -25.71 -30.76 -2.90
CA THR A 456 -26.78 -31.23 -3.78
C THR A 456 -26.27 -31.63 -5.15
N VAL A 457 -25.30 -30.90 -5.71
CA VAL A 457 -24.67 -31.27 -6.99
C VAL A 457 -23.82 -32.54 -6.83
N ILE A 458 -23.03 -32.63 -5.76
CA ILE A 458 -22.25 -33.84 -5.41
C ILE A 458 -23.17 -35.07 -5.28
N ARG A 459 -24.34 -34.91 -4.68
CA ARG A 459 -25.35 -35.99 -4.62
C ARG A 459 -25.90 -36.38 -5.99
N LYS A 460 -26.10 -35.42 -6.90
CA LYS A 460 -26.59 -35.70 -8.27
C LYS A 460 -25.58 -36.48 -9.11
N ILE A 461 -24.28 -36.37 -8.83
CA ILE A 461 -23.23 -37.13 -9.53
C ILE A 461 -22.99 -38.53 -8.92
N GLY A 462 -23.83 -38.96 -7.97
CA GLY A 462 -23.83 -40.32 -7.42
C GLY A 462 -23.04 -40.50 -6.12
N HIS A 463 -22.51 -39.43 -5.53
CA HIS A 463 -21.80 -39.50 -4.26
C HIS A 463 -22.73 -39.25 -3.07
N GLN A 464 -22.50 -39.97 -1.97
CA GLN A 464 -23.20 -39.69 -0.71
C GLN A 464 -22.42 -38.63 0.07
N LEU A 465 -23.02 -37.44 0.20
CA LEU A 465 -22.50 -36.35 1.02
C LEU A 465 -23.59 -35.85 1.97
N GLN A 466 -23.32 -36.00 3.26
CA GLN A 466 -24.17 -35.52 4.35
C GLN A 466 -23.42 -34.44 5.13
N LEU A 467 -23.91 -33.21 5.04
CA LEU A 467 -23.36 -32.10 5.81
C LEU A 467 -23.75 -32.22 7.29
N VAL A 468 -22.85 -31.76 8.15
CA VAL A 468 -23.08 -31.57 9.58
C VAL A 468 -23.99 -30.36 9.78
N ASN A 469 -24.92 -30.49 10.72
CA ASN A 469 -25.83 -29.43 11.10
C ASN A 469 -25.05 -28.25 11.70
N VAL A 470 -25.16 -27.07 11.09
CA VAL A 470 -24.53 -25.84 11.57
C VAL A 470 -25.46 -25.17 12.60
N PRO A 471 -25.04 -25.03 13.87
CA PRO A 471 -25.87 -24.40 14.90
C PRO A 471 -25.93 -22.88 14.67
N ILE A 472 -26.95 -22.41 13.96
CA ILE A 472 -27.19 -20.97 13.78
C ILE A 472 -27.80 -20.41 15.08
N PRO A 473 -27.20 -19.38 15.71
CA PRO A 473 -27.74 -18.78 16.93
C PRO A 473 -29.18 -18.28 16.73
N ARG A 474 -30.12 -18.84 17.51
CA ARG A 474 -31.56 -18.49 17.42
C ARG A 474 -31.97 -17.34 18.33
N THR A 475 -31.14 -16.97 19.29
CA THR A 475 -31.48 -15.97 20.32
C THR A 475 -30.58 -14.76 20.22
N LEU A 476 -31.10 -13.60 20.64
CA LEU A 476 -30.35 -12.35 20.65
C LEU A 476 -29.19 -12.34 21.65
N MET A 477 -29.13 -13.23 22.65
CA MET A 477 -27.99 -13.30 23.56
C MET A 477 -26.89 -14.19 22.96
N LEU A 478 -25.72 -13.61 22.77
CA LEU A 478 -24.62 -14.20 22.01
C LEU A 478 -23.46 -14.53 22.94
N ARG A 479 -22.96 -15.76 22.87
CA ARG A 479 -21.72 -16.17 23.53
C ARG A 479 -20.68 -16.55 22.48
N LYS A 480 -19.40 -16.32 22.80
CA LYS A 480 -18.26 -16.65 21.94
C LYS A 480 -18.29 -18.12 21.50
N GLU A 481 -18.71 -19.00 22.40
CA GLU A 481 -18.78 -20.44 22.21
C GLU A 481 -19.81 -20.84 21.15
N ASP A 482 -20.91 -20.09 21.03
CA ASP A 482 -21.95 -20.35 20.04
C ASP A 482 -21.39 -20.09 18.62
N TYR A 483 -20.59 -19.04 18.45
CA TYR A 483 -19.90 -18.73 17.19
C TYR A 483 -18.82 -19.73 16.84
N ASN A 484 -17.99 -20.10 17.81
CA ASN A 484 -16.92 -21.08 17.55
C ASN A 484 -17.50 -22.46 17.21
N SER A 485 -18.65 -22.84 17.79
CA SER A 485 -19.36 -24.06 17.43
C SER A 485 -19.91 -24.00 16.00
N MET A 486 -20.46 -22.86 15.60
CA MET A 486 -20.92 -22.61 14.23
C MET A 486 -19.76 -22.69 13.22
N ILE A 487 -18.65 -22.01 13.51
CA ILE A 487 -17.45 -22.00 12.69
C ILE A 487 -16.88 -23.43 12.55
N ALA A 488 -16.79 -24.18 13.65
CA ALA A 488 -16.32 -25.57 13.62
C ALA A 488 -17.20 -26.46 12.72
N ALA A 489 -18.53 -26.32 12.78
CA ALA A 489 -19.45 -27.06 11.92
C ALA A 489 -19.31 -26.68 10.43
N LEU A 490 -19.15 -25.38 10.15
CA LEU A 490 -18.90 -24.89 8.78
C LEU A 490 -17.55 -25.42 8.24
N THR A 491 -16.49 -25.38 9.04
CA THR A 491 -15.18 -25.94 8.68
C THR A 491 -15.28 -27.44 8.40
N GLN A 492 -16.02 -28.19 9.22
CA GLN A 492 -16.22 -29.61 8.98
C GLN A 492 -16.94 -29.88 7.66
N ASN A 493 -17.94 -29.07 7.31
CA ASN A 493 -18.66 -29.19 6.04
C ASN A 493 -17.76 -28.86 4.84
N ILE A 494 -16.91 -27.83 4.95
CA ILE A 494 -15.94 -27.51 3.90
C ILE A 494 -14.97 -28.67 3.71
N ASN A 495 -14.36 -29.18 4.79
CA ASN A 495 -13.45 -30.33 4.72
C ASN A 495 -14.11 -31.56 4.10
N LEU A 496 -15.40 -31.81 4.38
CA LEU A 496 -16.15 -32.90 3.76
C LEU A 496 -16.33 -32.69 2.27
N ILE A 497 -16.56 -31.46 1.80
CA ILE A 497 -16.69 -31.13 0.37
C ILE A 497 -15.33 -31.21 -0.33
N GLU A 498 -14.27 -30.69 0.28
CA GLU A 498 -12.90 -30.72 -0.27
C GLU A 498 -12.40 -32.15 -0.54
N GLN A 499 -12.84 -33.14 0.25
CA GLN A 499 -12.52 -34.56 -0.02
C GLN A 499 -13.06 -35.10 -1.34
N PHE A 500 -14.01 -34.41 -1.98
CA PHE A 500 -14.59 -34.78 -3.28
C PHE A 500 -14.02 -33.99 -4.46
N GLU A 501 -13.31 -32.89 -4.22
CA GLU A 501 -12.47 -32.27 -5.27
C GLU A 501 -11.29 -33.18 -5.61
#